data_AF-A0A843V984-F1
#
_entry.id   AF-A0A843V984-F1
#
_cell.length_a   1.000
_cell.length_b   1.000
_cell.length_c   1.000
_cell.angle_alpha   90.00
_cell.angle_beta   90.00
_cell.angle_gamma   90.00
#
_symmetry.space_group_name_H-M   'P 1'
#
loop_
_entity.id
_entity.type
_entity.pdbx_description
1 polymer ?
#
loop_
_entity_poly.entity_id
_entity_poly.type
_entity_poly.pdbx_seq_one_letter_code
_entity_poly.pdbx_strand_id
1 'polypeptide(L)'
;MEMRGVEVLEVAIRQGSALKLVLSTHWTVTTLLATGSGFQNNEGNLLEFTGFPVVGNHSDLQTSGSCLTGKEDGLLTACGWDRRVGGLFYHQTAASIPLPNIAAFVSDVKKLRDLRPYSLCGLDLYNGLLMRFVRASTAYLGKTSDSVDIDMTYFRSRDPMDPRLDEDVLEEVEQMALFKHGGLPHWGKNRHVGFLGVREKYGTRIEQFVAAMKKYDPEGLFSSPWTDAVLGLREGSQVAVDRKGCALEGMCICSRDVHCAPEKGYVCRPGLVYKEARVCRKVGEKEISDAMVLADL
;
A
#
# COMPACT_ATOMS: atom_id res chain seq x y z
N MET A 1 -17.23 -9.66 11.91
CA MET A 1 -18.31 -8.91 11.23
C MET A 1 -17.67 -8.03 10.16
N GLU A 2 -17.21 -8.61 9.05
CA GLU A 2 -16.45 -7.84 8.04
C GLU A 2 -16.50 -8.44 6.61
N MET A 3 -17.15 -9.60 6.43
CA MET A 3 -17.12 -10.34 5.16
C MET A 3 -18.06 -9.80 4.06
N ARG A 4 -18.83 -8.75 4.32
CA ARG A 4 -19.62 -8.04 3.28
C ARG A 4 -18.92 -6.79 2.72
N GLY A 5 -17.76 -6.40 3.27
CA GLY A 5 -17.05 -5.20 2.86
C GLY A 5 -16.57 -5.27 1.40
N VAL A 6 -16.14 -6.44 0.92
CA VAL A 6 -15.58 -6.60 -0.43
C VAL A 6 -16.66 -6.49 -1.52
N GLU A 7 -17.84 -7.11 -1.34
CA GLU A 7 -18.97 -6.97 -2.28
C GLU A 7 -19.53 -5.54 -2.28
N VAL A 8 -19.64 -4.90 -1.11
CA VAL A 8 -20.07 -3.49 -1.00
C VAL A 8 -19.03 -2.57 -1.64
N LEU A 9 -17.74 -2.87 -1.51
CA LEU A 9 -16.65 -2.11 -2.12
C LEU A 9 -16.65 -2.27 -3.64
N GLU A 10 -16.78 -3.48 -4.16
CA GLU A 10 -16.91 -3.72 -5.60
C GLU A 10 -18.16 -3.05 -6.18
N VAL A 11 -19.29 -3.09 -5.46
CA VAL A 11 -20.54 -2.44 -5.88
C VAL A 11 -20.44 -0.92 -5.78
N ALA A 12 -19.84 -0.36 -4.72
CA ALA A 12 -19.68 1.08 -4.56
C ALA A 12 -18.68 1.67 -5.56
N ILE A 13 -17.59 0.96 -5.85
CA ILE A 13 -16.63 1.29 -6.92
C ILE A 13 -17.32 1.21 -8.29
N ARG A 14 -18.11 0.16 -8.56
CA ARG A 14 -18.87 0.02 -9.83
C ARG A 14 -19.99 1.04 -10.00
N GLN A 15 -20.62 1.48 -8.91
CA GLN A 15 -21.72 2.46 -8.93
C GLN A 15 -21.26 3.92 -8.89
N GLY A 16 -19.95 4.19 -8.79
CA GLY A 16 -19.41 5.55 -8.90
C GLY A 16 -19.81 6.50 -7.78
N SER A 17 -20.22 5.99 -6.62
CA SER A 17 -20.71 6.80 -5.51
C SER A 17 -19.60 7.06 -4.49
N ALA A 18 -18.69 7.97 -4.81
CA ALA A 18 -17.61 8.41 -3.90
C ALA A 18 -18.15 8.80 -2.51
N LEU A 19 -19.32 9.47 -2.44
CA LEU A 19 -19.94 9.88 -1.17
C LEU A 19 -20.27 8.70 -0.25
N LYS A 20 -20.92 7.64 -0.76
CA LYS A 20 -21.22 6.43 0.03
C LYS A 20 -19.95 5.76 0.55
N LEU A 21 -18.89 5.77 -0.26
CA LEU A 21 -17.62 5.20 0.15
C LEU A 21 -17.00 6.02 1.28
N VAL A 22 -16.92 7.34 1.12
CA VAL A 22 -16.42 8.28 2.14
C VAL A 22 -17.17 8.09 3.46
N LEU A 23 -18.51 8.09 3.42
CA LEU A 23 -19.35 7.92 4.60
C LEU A 23 -19.13 6.54 5.24
N SER A 24 -19.13 5.47 4.44
CA SER A 24 -18.88 4.12 4.94
C SER A 24 -17.51 4.03 5.62
N THR A 25 -16.48 4.58 5.00
CA THR A 25 -15.13 4.55 5.55
C THR A 25 -15.02 5.36 6.82
N HIS A 26 -15.61 6.57 6.85
CA HIS A 26 -15.66 7.40 8.05
C HIS A 26 -16.33 6.67 9.21
N TRP A 27 -17.48 6.04 8.97
CA TRP A 27 -18.17 5.22 9.98
C TRP A 27 -17.32 4.05 10.46
N THR A 28 -16.70 3.29 9.56
CA THR A 28 -15.84 2.16 9.91
C THR A 28 -14.66 2.60 10.77
N VAL A 29 -13.91 3.62 10.35
CA VAL A 29 -12.74 4.13 11.08
C VAL A 29 -13.16 4.68 12.44
N THR A 30 -14.24 5.46 12.51
CA THR A 30 -14.74 6.02 13.77
C THR A 30 -15.15 4.92 14.74
N THR A 31 -15.82 3.88 14.24
CA THR A 31 -16.23 2.73 15.06
C THR A 31 -15.02 1.95 15.57
N LEU A 32 -14.03 1.68 14.71
CA LEU A 32 -12.80 1.00 15.09
C LEU A 32 -12.06 1.78 16.19
N LEU A 33 -11.88 3.09 16.00
CA LEU A 33 -11.22 3.94 17.00
C LEU A 33 -12.00 3.99 18.32
N ALA A 34 -13.32 4.11 18.28
CA ALA A 34 -14.17 4.13 19.47
C ALA A 34 -14.15 2.81 20.24
N THR A 35 -13.92 1.69 19.56
CA THR A 35 -13.87 0.33 20.15
C THR A 35 -12.45 -0.18 20.39
N GLY A 36 -11.46 0.71 20.32
CA GLY A 36 -10.06 0.39 20.62
C GLY A 36 -9.35 -0.44 19.57
N SER A 37 -9.87 -0.54 18.34
CA SER A 37 -9.24 -1.24 17.21
C SER A 37 -8.81 -2.68 17.52
N GLY A 38 -9.59 -3.37 18.38
CA GLY A 38 -9.31 -4.74 18.81
C GLY A 38 -8.48 -4.86 20.10
N PHE A 39 -8.02 -3.75 20.69
CA PHE A 39 -7.43 -3.76 22.04
C PHE A 39 -8.54 -3.94 23.09
N GLN A 40 -8.40 -4.95 23.92
CA GLN A 40 -9.32 -5.26 25.02
C GLN A 40 -8.50 -5.60 26.27
N ASN A 41 -9.05 -5.31 27.44
CA ASN A 41 -8.50 -5.84 28.69
C ASN A 41 -8.81 -7.34 28.79
N ASN A 42 -8.02 -8.09 29.54
CA ASN A 42 -8.13 -9.56 29.67
C ASN A 42 -9.54 -10.07 30.02
N GLU A 43 -10.33 -9.26 30.72
CA GLU A 43 -11.69 -9.61 31.16
C GLU A 43 -12.77 -8.69 30.55
N GLY A 44 -12.37 -7.76 29.69
CA GLY A 44 -13.24 -6.69 29.23
C GLY A 44 -13.96 -7.00 27.91
N ASN A 45 -15.13 -6.39 27.72
CA ASN A 45 -15.83 -6.43 26.44
C ASN A 45 -15.41 -5.25 25.52
N LEU A 46 -15.83 -5.29 24.25
CA LEU A 46 -15.53 -4.25 23.24
C LEU A 46 -15.91 -2.82 23.64
N LEU A 47 -16.83 -2.63 24.59
CA LEU A 47 -17.32 -1.31 25.02
C LEU A 47 -16.55 -0.75 26.21
N GLU A 48 -15.62 -1.50 26.79
CA GLU A 48 -14.84 -1.12 27.96
C GLU A 48 -13.47 -0.51 27.61
N PHE A 49 -13.26 -0.19 26.32
CA PHE A 49 -12.05 0.50 25.89
C PHE A 49 -11.97 1.90 26.53
N THR A 50 -10.89 2.15 27.27
CA THR A 50 -10.70 3.40 28.04
C THR A 50 -10.08 4.54 27.24
N GLY A 51 -9.76 4.33 25.97
CA GLY A 51 -9.15 5.32 25.09
C GLY A 51 -7.64 5.14 24.84
N PHE A 52 -7.09 6.00 24.00
CA PHE A 52 -5.67 6.05 23.66
C PHE A 52 -4.91 7.09 24.51
N PRO A 53 -3.60 6.93 24.79
CA PRO A 53 -2.75 5.81 24.37
C PRO A 53 -3.05 4.52 25.15
N VAL A 54 -2.91 3.38 24.50
CA VAL A 54 -3.00 2.07 25.16
C VAL A 54 -1.76 1.88 26.03
N VAL A 55 -1.95 1.77 27.35
CA VAL A 55 -0.88 1.55 28.33
C VAL A 55 -1.08 0.18 28.97
N GLY A 56 -0.08 -0.69 28.86
CA GLY A 56 -0.15 -2.05 29.39
C GLY A 56 1.15 -2.81 29.19
N ASN A 57 1.23 -4.01 29.76
CA ASN A 57 2.38 -4.88 29.55
C ASN A 57 2.34 -5.45 28.13
N HIS A 58 3.44 -5.31 27.38
CA HIS A 58 3.49 -5.82 26.00
C HIS A 58 3.38 -7.35 25.92
N SER A 59 3.62 -8.07 27.01
CA SER A 59 3.39 -9.52 27.09
C SER A 59 1.92 -9.92 26.95
N ASP A 60 1.01 -9.00 27.26
CA ASP A 60 -0.44 -9.25 27.27
C ASP A 60 -1.08 -8.90 25.91
N LEU A 61 -0.28 -8.32 25.00
CA LEU A 61 -0.69 -8.04 23.63
C LEU A 61 -0.56 -9.32 22.80
N GLN A 62 -1.70 -9.92 22.46
CA GLN A 62 -1.76 -11.01 21.49
C GLN A 62 -2.01 -10.44 20.08
N THR A 63 -1.16 -10.80 19.13
CA THR A 63 -1.44 -10.57 17.70
C THR A 63 -2.54 -11.52 17.23
N SER A 64 -3.45 -11.04 16.36
CA SER A 64 -4.63 -11.73 15.83
C SER A 64 -4.57 -13.27 15.91
N GLY A 65 -5.30 -13.86 16.87
CA GLY A 65 -5.17 -15.29 17.14
C GLY A 65 -6.40 -15.90 17.78
N SER A 66 -7.12 -16.71 16.99
CA SER A 66 -8.03 -17.79 17.41
C SER A 66 -8.70 -18.45 16.20
N CYS A 67 -8.77 -17.75 15.06
CA CYS A 67 -9.48 -18.23 13.87
C CYS A 67 -8.88 -19.50 13.22
N LEU A 68 -7.58 -19.79 13.42
CA LEU A 68 -6.95 -21.03 12.93
C LEU A 68 -7.09 -22.21 13.91
N THR A 69 -7.37 -21.93 15.17
CA THR A 69 -7.47 -22.93 16.25
C THR A 69 -8.89 -23.00 16.84
N GLY A 70 -9.86 -22.43 16.13
CA GLY A 70 -11.26 -22.40 16.51
C GLY A 70 -11.92 -23.77 16.38
N LYS A 71 -13.14 -23.89 16.90
CA LYS A 71 -13.95 -25.09 16.68
C LYS A 71 -14.33 -25.18 15.21
N GLU A 72 -14.47 -26.39 14.70
CA GLU A 72 -15.12 -26.62 13.40
C GLU A 72 -16.57 -26.14 13.50
N ASP A 73 -16.83 -24.96 12.95
CA ASP A 73 -18.10 -24.23 13.09
C ASP A 73 -18.70 -23.87 11.73
N GLY A 74 -18.31 -24.59 10.68
CA GLY A 74 -18.76 -24.31 9.31
C GLY A 74 -18.15 -23.03 8.73
N LEU A 75 -16.92 -22.67 9.13
CA LEU A 75 -16.17 -21.48 8.69
C LEU A 75 -16.71 -20.16 9.24
N LEU A 76 -17.56 -20.19 10.28
CA LEU A 76 -18.12 -18.99 10.88
C LEU A 76 -17.04 -18.11 11.52
N THR A 77 -16.01 -18.72 12.11
CA THR A 77 -14.85 -18.04 12.70
C THR A 77 -13.59 -18.14 11.84
N ALA A 78 -13.72 -18.47 10.55
CA ALA A 78 -12.58 -18.55 9.65
C ALA A 78 -11.81 -17.23 9.57
N CYS A 79 -10.49 -17.32 9.43
CA CYS A 79 -9.66 -16.14 9.28
C CYS A 79 -10.01 -15.39 8.00
N GLY A 80 -9.85 -14.07 7.99
CA GLY A 80 -10.05 -13.27 6.78
C GLY A 80 -9.17 -13.71 5.60
N TRP A 81 -8.01 -14.33 5.87
CA TRP A 81 -7.12 -14.90 4.85
C TRP A 81 -7.40 -16.37 4.51
N ASP A 82 -8.45 -16.99 5.06
CA ASP A 82 -8.84 -18.34 4.71
C ASP A 82 -9.36 -18.38 3.27
N ARG A 83 -8.73 -19.21 2.43
CA ARG A 83 -9.07 -19.30 1.01
C ARG A 83 -10.47 -19.83 0.73
N ARG A 84 -11.07 -20.56 1.68
CA ARG A 84 -12.40 -21.19 1.52
C ARG A 84 -13.54 -20.18 1.60
N VAL A 85 -13.34 -19.07 2.29
CA VAL A 85 -14.39 -18.04 2.49
C VAL A 85 -14.26 -16.86 1.54
N GLY A 86 -13.22 -16.83 0.69
CA GLY A 86 -12.99 -15.73 -0.26
C GLY A 86 -12.90 -14.37 0.42
N GLY A 87 -12.27 -14.31 1.61
CA GLY A 87 -12.26 -13.13 2.47
C GLY A 87 -11.43 -11.96 1.94
N LEU A 88 -10.35 -11.61 2.63
CA LEU A 88 -9.56 -10.43 2.33
C LEU A 88 -8.77 -10.60 1.03
N PHE A 89 -8.95 -9.67 0.10
CA PHE A 89 -8.16 -9.54 -1.12
C PHE A 89 -7.74 -8.09 -1.30
N TYR A 90 -6.47 -7.82 -1.06
CA TYR A 90 -5.87 -6.49 -1.12
C TYR A 90 -4.42 -6.58 -1.57
N HIS A 91 -3.85 -5.44 -1.92
CA HIS A 91 -2.42 -5.26 -2.09
C HIS A 91 -1.90 -4.33 -1.00
N GLN A 92 -0.63 -4.49 -0.64
CA GLN A 92 0.02 -3.62 0.32
C GLN A 92 1.33 -3.13 -0.27
N THR A 93 1.44 -1.83 -0.52
CA THR A 93 2.72 -1.18 -0.86
C THR A 93 3.35 -0.66 0.43
N ALA A 94 4.65 -0.82 0.61
CA ALA A 94 5.33 -0.24 1.76
C ALA A 94 6.67 0.42 1.40
N ALA A 95 7.05 1.42 2.17
CA ALA A 95 8.33 2.10 2.02
C ALA A 95 8.90 2.51 3.37
N SER A 96 10.21 2.38 3.53
CA SER A 96 10.93 2.87 4.71
C SER A 96 11.57 4.20 4.39
N ILE A 97 10.97 5.27 4.88
CA ILE A 97 11.45 6.63 4.64
C ILE A 97 12.45 7.01 5.74
N PRO A 98 13.66 7.50 5.40
CA PRO A 98 14.61 7.98 6.40
C PRO A 98 13.97 9.01 7.34
N LEU A 99 14.25 8.91 8.64
CA LEU A 99 13.61 9.75 9.66
C LEU A 99 13.68 11.27 9.36
N PRO A 100 14.78 11.84 8.82
CA PRO A 100 14.83 13.26 8.47
C PRO A 100 13.83 13.70 7.40
N ASN A 101 13.37 12.77 6.55
CA ASN A 101 12.53 13.07 5.40
C ASN A 101 11.02 12.88 5.69
N ILE A 102 10.65 12.24 6.80
CA ILE A 102 9.26 11.85 7.05
C ILE A 102 8.30 13.04 7.13
N ALA A 103 8.73 14.15 7.76
CA ALA A 103 7.90 15.35 7.88
C ALA A 103 7.59 15.97 6.51
N ALA A 104 8.57 15.97 5.60
CA ALA A 104 8.41 16.46 4.25
C ALA A 104 7.46 15.56 3.43
N PHE A 105 7.60 14.24 3.57
CA PHE A 105 6.68 13.26 2.98
C PHE A 105 5.22 13.51 3.43
N VAL A 106 4.99 13.58 4.74
CA VAL A 106 3.65 13.84 5.29
C VAL A 106 3.08 15.16 4.80
N SER A 107 3.91 16.20 4.68
CA SER A 107 3.49 17.50 4.13
C SER A 107 3.04 17.39 2.68
N ASP A 108 3.75 16.65 1.83
CA ASP A 108 3.38 16.48 0.43
C ASP A 108 2.10 15.64 0.25
N VAL A 109 1.94 14.57 1.06
CA VAL A 109 0.70 13.79 1.06
C VAL A 109 -0.49 14.65 1.52
N LYS A 110 -0.31 15.51 2.52
CA LYS A 110 -1.34 16.47 2.94
C LYS A 110 -1.74 17.43 1.83
N LYS A 111 -0.77 17.98 1.09
CA LYS A 111 -1.08 18.83 -0.08
C LYS A 111 -1.88 18.07 -1.14
N LEU A 112 -1.53 16.80 -1.38
CA LEU A 112 -2.25 15.96 -2.35
C LEU A 112 -3.69 15.71 -1.90
N ARG A 113 -3.90 15.40 -0.62
CA ARG A 113 -5.22 15.31 0.00
C ARG A 113 -5.99 16.63 -0.12
N ASP A 114 -5.36 17.77 0.14
CA ASP A 114 -6.04 19.06 0.10
C ASP A 114 -6.51 19.42 -1.32
N LEU A 115 -5.78 18.98 -2.35
CA LEU A 115 -6.19 19.10 -3.76
C LEU A 115 -7.30 18.10 -4.14
N ARG A 116 -7.35 16.94 -3.49
CA ARG A 116 -8.31 15.85 -3.77
C ARG A 116 -8.82 15.25 -2.45
N PRO A 117 -9.75 15.91 -1.72
CA PRO A 117 -10.10 15.52 -0.34
C PRO A 117 -10.63 14.09 -0.16
N TYR A 118 -11.21 13.50 -1.20
CA TYR A 118 -11.85 12.18 -1.16
C TYR A 118 -11.03 11.07 -1.81
N SER A 119 -9.82 11.36 -2.30
CA SER A 119 -9.06 10.39 -3.10
C SER A 119 -8.23 9.39 -2.30
N LEU A 120 -8.22 9.49 -0.97
CA LEU A 120 -7.54 8.55 -0.07
C LEU A 120 -8.49 7.57 0.61
N CYS A 121 -9.80 7.65 0.31
CA CYS A 121 -10.80 6.78 0.95
C CYS A 121 -10.54 5.29 0.71
N GLY A 122 -9.88 4.94 -0.40
CA GLY A 122 -9.41 3.57 -0.67
C GLY A 122 -8.41 3.05 0.34
N LEU A 123 -7.54 3.91 0.90
CA LEU A 123 -6.62 3.56 2.00
C LEU A 123 -7.32 3.57 3.34
N ASP A 124 -8.21 4.53 3.58
CA ASP A 124 -8.88 4.70 4.87
C ASP A 124 -9.72 3.46 5.23
N LEU A 125 -10.24 2.73 4.24
CA LEU A 125 -10.88 1.42 4.42
C LEU A 125 -9.96 0.37 5.07
N TYR A 126 -8.65 0.55 4.94
CA TYR A 126 -7.62 -0.34 5.47
C TYR A 126 -6.72 0.37 6.49
N ASN A 127 -7.30 1.29 7.28
CA ASN A 127 -6.65 2.07 8.34
C ASN A 127 -5.70 3.18 7.86
N GLY A 128 -5.83 3.61 6.60
CA GLY A 128 -5.07 4.73 6.04
C GLY A 128 -3.59 4.39 5.85
N LEU A 129 -2.72 5.39 6.09
CA LEU A 129 -1.26 5.22 6.06
C LEU A 129 -0.77 4.75 7.44
N LEU A 130 -0.43 3.47 7.56
CA LEU A 130 0.12 2.92 8.79
C LEU A 130 1.61 3.26 8.90
N MET A 131 2.02 3.86 10.02
CA MET A 131 3.39 4.34 10.25
C MET A 131 4.04 3.62 11.43
N ARG A 132 5.26 3.11 11.26
CA ARG A 132 6.01 2.38 12.29
C ARG A 132 7.47 2.78 12.31
N PHE A 133 8.01 3.07 13.48
CA PHE A 133 9.42 3.45 13.62
C PHE A 133 10.32 2.21 13.65
N VAL A 134 11.37 2.21 12.83
CA VAL A 134 12.29 1.07 12.68
C VAL A 134 13.74 1.56 12.72
N ARG A 135 14.58 0.87 13.50
CA ARG A 135 16.01 1.14 13.58
C ARG A 135 16.76 0.65 12.33
N ALA A 136 17.88 1.29 12.05
CA ALA A 136 18.84 0.81 11.06
C ALA A 136 19.27 -0.65 11.37
N SER A 137 19.57 -1.40 10.30
CA SER A 137 20.02 -2.79 10.38
C SER A 137 21.41 -2.94 9.79
N THR A 138 22.17 -3.90 10.31
CA THR A 138 23.46 -4.33 9.75
C THR A 138 23.30 -5.36 8.63
N ALA A 139 22.10 -5.91 8.41
CA ALA A 139 21.84 -6.81 7.29
C ALA A 139 22.02 -6.08 5.95
N TYR A 140 22.61 -6.75 4.96
CA TYR A 140 22.96 -6.13 3.68
C TYR A 140 21.75 -5.54 2.94
N LEU A 141 20.63 -6.27 2.91
CA LEU A 141 19.36 -5.78 2.34
C LEU A 141 18.41 -5.22 3.43
N GLY A 142 18.90 -4.97 4.64
CA GLY A 142 18.14 -4.39 5.74
C GLY A 142 17.97 -2.86 5.63
N LYS A 143 17.31 -2.23 6.60
CA LYS A 143 17.16 -0.76 6.62
C LYS A 143 18.53 -0.09 6.74
N THR A 144 18.84 0.87 5.85
CA THR A 144 20.14 1.54 5.82
C THR A 144 20.28 2.66 6.86
N SER A 145 19.16 3.16 7.39
CA SER A 145 19.08 4.20 8.42
C SER A 145 17.86 4.00 9.33
N ASP A 146 17.85 4.71 10.46
CA ASP A 146 16.64 4.84 11.28
C ASP A 146 15.54 5.48 10.42
N SER A 147 14.39 4.82 10.34
CA SER A 147 13.36 5.10 9.35
C SER A 147 11.96 4.93 9.92
N VAL A 148 10.99 5.46 9.18
CA VAL A 148 9.58 5.19 9.40
C VAL A 148 9.08 4.32 8.25
N ASP A 149 8.65 3.10 8.58
CA ASP A 149 7.94 2.22 7.67
C ASP A 149 6.52 2.76 7.48
N ILE A 150 6.19 3.07 6.23
CA ILE A 150 4.86 3.49 5.79
C ILE A 150 4.25 2.33 5.01
N ASP A 151 3.07 1.91 5.42
CA ASP A 151 2.30 0.87 4.78
C ASP A 151 0.99 1.44 4.21
N MET A 152 0.75 1.15 2.94
CA MET A 152 -0.44 1.50 2.18
C MET A 152 -1.16 0.21 1.79
N THR A 153 -2.26 -0.10 2.47
CA THR A 153 -3.12 -1.22 2.10
C THR A 153 -4.29 -0.71 1.29
N TYR A 154 -4.54 -1.32 0.13
CA TYR A 154 -5.62 -0.91 -0.77
C TYR A 154 -6.17 -2.09 -1.54
N PHE A 155 -7.41 -1.95 -2.00
CA PHE A 155 -7.99 -2.91 -2.93
C PHE A 155 -7.30 -2.83 -4.29
N ARG A 156 -6.96 -4.00 -4.86
CA ARG A 156 -6.48 -4.18 -6.23
C ARG A 156 -7.39 -5.20 -6.89
N SER A 157 -7.91 -4.89 -8.10
CA SER A 157 -8.77 -5.82 -8.85
C SER A 157 -8.05 -7.14 -9.12
N ARG A 158 -8.77 -8.25 -9.30
CA ARG A 158 -8.17 -9.51 -9.77
C ARG A 158 -7.67 -9.38 -11.20
N ASP A 159 -8.35 -8.60 -12.03
CA ASP A 159 -7.91 -8.25 -13.38
C ASP A 159 -6.83 -7.15 -13.29
N PRO A 160 -5.57 -7.42 -13.69
CA PRO A 160 -4.49 -6.42 -13.70
C PRO A 160 -4.75 -5.24 -14.66
N MET A 161 -5.73 -5.35 -15.55
CA MET A 161 -6.11 -4.30 -16.52
C MET A 161 -7.24 -3.40 -16.01
N ASP A 162 -7.80 -3.67 -14.83
CA ASP A 162 -8.78 -2.81 -14.17
C ASP A 162 -8.07 -1.76 -13.30
N PRO A 163 -8.23 -0.46 -13.60
CA PRO A 163 -7.71 0.60 -12.74
C PRO A 163 -8.33 0.52 -11.34
N ARG A 164 -7.53 0.82 -10.31
CA ARG A 164 -8.06 0.94 -8.94
C ARG A 164 -8.68 2.32 -8.71
N LEU A 165 -9.44 2.41 -7.61
CA LEU A 165 -9.98 3.69 -7.14
C LEU A 165 -8.82 4.66 -6.85
N ASP A 166 -8.92 5.88 -7.39
CA ASP A 166 -7.89 6.93 -7.27
C ASP A 166 -6.47 6.42 -7.59
N GLU A 167 -6.36 5.62 -8.67
CA GLU A 167 -5.11 5.04 -9.17
C GLU A 167 -3.96 6.05 -9.18
N ASP A 168 -4.22 7.25 -9.71
CA ASP A 168 -3.20 8.28 -9.86
C ASP A 168 -2.68 8.82 -8.53
N VAL A 169 -3.56 8.98 -7.54
CA VAL A 169 -3.19 9.46 -6.21
C VAL A 169 -2.34 8.43 -5.49
N LEU A 170 -2.70 7.14 -5.55
CA LEU A 170 -1.90 6.08 -4.92
C LEU A 170 -0.54 5.90 -5.58
N GLU A 171 -0.47 5.94 -6.91
CA GLU A 171 0.80 5.89 -7.63
C GLU A 171 1.69 7.10 -7.33
N GLU A 172 1.09 8.29 -7.14
CA GLU A 172 1.82 9.49 -6.76
C GLU A 172 2.40 9.38 -5.35
N VAL A 173 1.61 8.90 -4.37
CA VAL A 173 2.09 8.68 -2.99
C VAL A 173 3.20 7.62 -2.96
N GLU A 174 3.05 6.52 -3.71
CA GLU A 174 4.08 5.48 -3.85
C GLU A 174 5.40 6.08 -4.40
N GLN A 175 5.31 6.88 -5.46
CA GLN A 175 6.47 7.53 -6.07
C GLN A 175 7.10 8.60 -5.16
N MET A 176 6.30 9.37 -4.42
CA MET A 176 6.82 10.28 -3.40
C MET A 176 7.61 9.54 -2.34
N ALA A 177 7.07 8.45 -1.80
CA ALA A 177 7.71 7.68 -0.75
C ALA A 177 9.04 7.08 -1.24
N LEU A 178 9.01 6.40 -2.39
CA LEU A 178 10.15 5.63 -2.89
C LEU A 178 11.21 6.49 -3.59
N PHE A 179 10.82 7.51 -4.35
CA PHE A 179 11.76 8.25 -5.20
C PHE A 179 12.04 9.65 -4.66
N LYS A 180 11.01 10.43 -4.33
CA LYS A 180 11.20 11.81 -3.84
C LYS A 180 11.86 11.86 -2.46
N HIS A 181 11.41 11.00 -1.54
CA HIS A 181 11.83 11.02 -0.14
C HIS A 181 12.85 9.94 0.23
N GLY A 182 13.41 9.24 -0.77
CA GLY A 182 14.51 8.30 -0.60
C GLY A 182 14.11 6.99 0.10
N GLY A 183 12.85 6.59 0.01
CA GLY A 183 12.35 5.39 0.68
C GLY A 183 12.91 4.09 0.11
N LEU A 184 13.21 3.13 0.99
CA LEU A 184 13.51 1.75 0.60
C LEU A 184 12.20 0.96 0.42
N PRO A 185 12.03 0.19 -0.66
CA PRO A 185 10.88 -0.69 -0.81
C PRO A 185 10.92 -1.80 0.23
N HIS A 186 9.75 -2.28 0.64
CA HIS A 186 9.66 -3.51 1.41
C HIS A 186 9.71 -4.73 0.47
N TRP A 187 10.73 -5.58 0.65
CA TRP A 187 11.02 -6.73 -0.22
C TRP A 187 9.83 -7.68 -0.45
N GLY A 188 8.99 -7.91 0.57
CA GLY A 188 7.84 -8.81 0.49
C GLY A 188 6.49 -8.16 0.16
N LYS A 189 6.45 -6.87 -0.16
CA LYS A 189 5.20 -6.11 -0.32
C LYS A 189 5.11 -5.36 -1.65
N ASN A 190 6.22 -4.81 -2.13
CA ASN A 190 6.22 -3.95 -3.31
C ASN A 190 6.22 -4.74 -4.63
N ARG A 191 5.72 -4.08 -5.66
CA ARG A 191 5.77 -4.52 -7.07
C ARG A 191 7.05 -3.99 -7.73
N HIS A 192 7.24 -4.26 -9.02
CA HIS A 192 8.49 -3.97 -9.73
C HIS A 192 8.91 -2.50 -9.64
N VAL A 193 7.95 -1.56 -9.71
CA VAL A 193 8.21 -0.12 -9.55
C VAL A 193 8.97 0.17 -8.25
N GLY A 194 8.67 -0.54 -7.16
CA GLY A 194 9.35 -0.41 -5.88
C GLY A 194 10.87 -0.57 -5.94
N PHE A 195 11.34 -1.43 -6.85
CA PHE A 195 12.74 -1.84 -6.95
C PHE A 195 13.52 -1.09 -8.04
N LEU A 196 12.89 -0.12 -8.72
CA LEU A 196 13.60 0.77 -9.61
C LEU A 196 14.64 1.58 -8.83
N GLY A 197 15.89 1.54 -9.31
CA GLY A 197 17.01 2.23 -8.67
C GLY A 197 17.38 1.69 -7.27
N VAL A 198 16.99 0.45 -6.93
CA VAL A 198 17.21 -0.07 -5.57
C VAL A 198 18.69 -0.30 -5.26
N ARG A 199 19.51 -0.61 -6.27
CA ARG A 199 20.95 -0.84 -6.09
C ARG A 199 21.62 0.42 -5.54
N GLU A 200 21.29 1.56 -6.13
CA GLU A 200 21.79 2.88 -5.76
C GLU A 200 21.37 3.23 -4.33
N LYS A 201 20.15 2.84 -3.92
CA LYS A 201 19.66 3.07 -2.55
C LYS A 201 20.41 2.25 -1.49
N TYR A 202 20.87 1.05 -1.83
CA TYR A 202 21.66 0.20 -0.93
C TYR A 202 23.16 0.52 -0.95
N GLY A 203 23.65 1.14 -2.02
CA GLY A 203 25.08 1.42 -2.22
C GLY A 203 25.91 0.14 -2.07
N THR A 204 27.09 0.25 -1.45
CA THR A 204 28.08 -0.84 -1.32
C THR A 204 27.56 -2.11 -0.62
N ARG A 205 26.42 -2.03 0.07
CA ARG A 205 25.83 -3.19 0.77
C ARG A 205 25.27 -4.21 -0.22
N ILE A 206 24.85 -3.79 -1.40
CA ILE A 206 24.29 -4.73 -2.37
C ILE A 206 25.37 -5.64 -2.96
N GLU A 207 26.59 -5.13 -3.16
CA GLU A 207 27.73 -5.94 -3.58
C GLU A 207 28.12 -6.96 -2.51
N GLN A 208 28.02 -6.60 -1.23
CA GLN A 208 28.24 -7.53 -0.12
C GLN A 208 27.20 -8.65 -0.10
N PHE A 209 25.93 -8.30 -0.34
CA PHE A 209 24.87 -9.30 -0.49
C PHE A 209 25.14 -10.23 -1.68
N VAL A 210 25.47 -9.67 -2.85
CA VAL A 210 25.77 -10.46 -4.06
C VAL A 210 26.99 -11.37 -3.86
N ALA A 211 28.03 -10.90 -3.16
CA ALA A 211 29.19 -11.72 -2.83
C ALA A 211 28.82 -12.90 -1.92
N ALA A 212 27.99 -12.67 -0.89
CA ALA A 212 27.47 -13.74 -0.04
C ALA A 212 26.60 -14.72 -0.83
N MET A 213 25.69 -14.22 -1.67
CA MET A 213 24.84 -15.02 -2.54
C MET A 213 25.67 -15.94 -3.44
N LYS A 214 26.65 -15.40 -4.18
CA LYS A 214 27.52 -16.20 -5.07
C LYS A 214 28.36 -17.24 -4.33
N LYS A 215 28.71 -16.99 -3.06
CA LYS A 215 29.44 -17.95 -2.23
C LYS A 215 28.58 -19.16 -1.86
N TYR A 216 27.30 -18.95 -1.55
CA TYR A 216 26.40 -20.01 -1.07
C TYR A 216 25.55 -20.63 -2.18
N ASP A 217 25.36 -19.94 -3.29
CA ASP A 217 24.61 -20.40 -4.48
C ASP A 217 25.40 -20.08 -5.76
N PRO A 218 26.53 -20.77 -5.99
CA PRO A 218 27.38 -20.50 -7.16
C PRO A 218 26.71 -20.89 -8.49
N GLU A 219 25.75 -21.81 -8.46
CA GLU A 219 24.99 -22.27 -9.62
C GLU A 219 23.73 -21.43 -9.90
N GLY A 220 23.36 -20.53 -8.97
CA GLY A 220 22.19 -19.66 -9.13
C GLY A 220 20.85 -20.40 -9.06
N LEU A 221 20.77 -21.47 -8.27
CA LEU A 221 19.55 -22.27 -8.09
C LEU A 221 18.39 -21.45 -7.52
N PHE A 222 18.68 -20.40 -6.76
CA PHE A 222 17.69 -19.50 -6.17
C PHE A 222 17.55 -18.18 -6.94
N SER A 223 18.23 -18.03 -8.08
CA SER A 223 18.13 -16.86 -8.93
C SER A 223 16.93 -16.94 -9.88
N SER A 224 16.44 -15.78 -10.29
CA SER A 224 15.36 -15.61 -11.24
C SER A 224 15.65 -14.41 -12.15
N PRO A 225 15.02 -14.30 -13.34
CA PRO A 225 15.19 -13.13 -14.19
C PRO A 225 14.88 -11.81 -13.48
N TRP A 226 13.94 -11.82 -12.54
CA TRP A 226 13.58 -10.63 -11.76
C TRP A 226 14.63 -10.30 -10.70
N THR A 227 15.08 -11.26 -9.89
CA THR A 227 16.14 -11.01 -8.89
C THR A 227 17.43 -10.57 -9.56
N ASP A 228 17.76 -11.16 -10.71
CA ASP A 228 18.94 -10.78 -11.49
C ASP A 228 18.83 -9.34 -12.01
N ALA A 229 17.63 -8.91 -12.42
CA ALA A 229 17.37 -7.52 -12.82
C ALA A 229 17.50 -6.55 -11.65
N VAL A 230 16.88 -6.88 -10.52
CA VAL A 230 16.89 -6.04 -9.31
C VAL A 230 18.30 -5.90 -8.74
N LEU A 231 19.08 -6.99 -8.72
CA LEU A 231 20.46 -7.01 -8.24
C LEU A 231 21.47 -6.59 -9.32
N GLY A 232 21.02 -6.42 -10.56
CA GLY A 232 21.85 -6.05 -11.71
C GLY A 232 22.95 -7.05 -12.04
N LEU A 233 22.62 -8.34 -11.95
CA LEU A 233 23.53 -9.46 -12.19
C LEU A 233 23.66 -9.83 -13.66
N ARG A 234 22.69 -9.43 -14.48
CA ARG A 234 22.63 -9.74 -15.91
C ARG A 234 22.51 -8.48 -16.74
N GLU A 235 23.43 -8.27 -17.66
CA GLU A 235 23.38 -7.13 -18.58
C GLU A 235 22.10 -7.17 -19.43
N GLY A 236 21.49 -6.00 -19.63
CA GLY A 236 20.22 -5.87 -20.36
C GLY A 236 18.97 -6.34 -19.62
N SER A 237 19.08 -6.83 -18.38
CA SER A 237 17.90 -7.14 -17.57
C SER A 237 17.23 -5.87 -17.05
N GLN A 238 15.90 -5.84 -17.06
CA GLN A 238 15.12 -4.68 -16.67
C GLN A 238 14.14 -5.05 -15.56
N VAL A 239 14.10 -4.24 -14.51
CA VAL A 239 13.12 -4.38 -13.44
C VAL A 239 11.73 -3.98 -13.95
N ALA A 240 11.62 -2.89 -14.70
CA ALA A 240 10.37 -2.49 -15.32
C ALA A 240 10.01 -3.40 -16.50
N VAL A 241 8.72 -3.72 -16.63
CA VAL A 241 8.18 -4.47 -17.77
C VAL A 241 7.35 -3.55 -18.65
N ASP A 242 7.77 -3.38 -19.90
CA ASP A 242 7.07 -2.53 -20.86
C ASP A 242 5.98 -3.32 -21.62
N ARG A 243 4.72 -3.17 -21.21
CA ARG A 243 3.56 -3.79 -21.87
C ARG A 243 2.28 -2.99 -21.63
N LYS A 244 1.24 -3.27 -22.42
CA LYS A 244 -0.11 -2.73 -22.20
C LYS A 244 -0.53 -2.95 -20.73
N GLY A 245 -1.00 -1.89 -20.07
CA GLY A 245 -1.45 -1.93 -18.68
C GLY A 245 -0.36 -2.11 -17.61
N CYS A 246 0.93 -1.99 -17.95
CA CYS A 246 1.99 -2.25 -16.98
C CYS A 246 1.98 -1.33 -15.75
N ALA A 247 1.47 -0.10 -15.88
CA ALA A 247 1.49 0.86 -14.78
C ALA A 247 0.41 0.56 -13.73
N LEU A 248 -0.79 0.15 -14.17
CA LEU A 248 -1.88 -0.26 -13.27
C LEU A 248 -1.44 -1.38 -12.31
N GLU A 249 -0.65 -2.32 -12.82
CA GLU A 249 -0.10 -3.44 -12.08
C GLU A 249 1.24 -3.13 -11.37
N GLY A 250 1.71 -1.88 -11.37
CA GLY A 250 2.98 -1.51 -10.72
C GLY A 250 4.21 -2.20 -11.32
N MET A 251 4.11 -2.62 -12.58
CA MET A 251 5.19 -3.29 -13.33
C MET A 251 6.10 -2.27 -14.04
N CYS A 252 5.62 -1.05 -14.28
CA CYS A 252 6.34 0.06 -14.87
C CYS A 252 5.83 1.38 -14.30
N ILE A 253 6.62 2.44 -14.39
CA ILE A 253 6.08 3.82 -14.27
C ILE A 253 5.51 4.19 -15.66
N CYS A 254 4.32 4.78 -15.72
CA CYS A 254 3.71 5.08 -17.01
C CYS A 254 4.57 6.07 -17.81
N SER A 255 4.67 5.85 -19.12
CA SER A 255 5.30 6.79 -20.07
C SER A 255 4.44 6.99 -21.32
N ARG A 256 3.49 6.09 -21.55
CA ARG A 256 2.55 6.10 -22.67
C ARG A 256 1.16 5.79 -22.13
N ASP A 257 0.13 6.34 -22.76
CA ASP A 257 -1.25 6.15 -22.32
C ASP A 257 -1.65 4.67 -22.30
N VAL A 258 -1.13 3.84 -23.21
CA VAL A 258 -1.36 2.38 -23.27
C VAL A 258 -0.93 1.63 -21.99
N HIS A 259 -0.10 2.23 -21.13
CA HIS A 259 0.26 1.65 -19.83
C HIS A 259 -0.87 1.79 -18.79
N CYS A 260 -1.85 2.65 -19.05
CA CYS A 260 -2.88 3.08 -18.10
C CYS A 260 -4.30 2.63 -18.45
N ALA A 261 -4.53 1.83 -19.49
CA ALA A 261 -5.87 1.46 -20.00
C ALA A 261 -6.70 2.68 -20.52
N PRO A 262 -6.27 3.30 -21.63
CA PRO A 262 -6.96 4.45 -22.23
C PRO A 262 -8.39 4.11 -22.70
N GLU A 263 -8.66 2.84 -23.01
CA GLU A 263 -10.00 2.34 -23.30
C GLU A 263 -11.00 2.51 -22.13
N LYS A 264 -10.49 2.66 -20.90
CA LYS A 264 -11.28 2.93 -19.68
C LYS A 264 -11.20 4.41 -19.26
N GLY A 265 -10.62 5.25 -20.12
CA GLY A 265 -10.46 6.68 -19.89
C GLY A 265 -9.23 7.06 -19.05
N TYR A 266 -8.31 6.13 -18.78
CA TYR A 266 -7.11 6.40 -17.97
C TYR A 266 -5.87 6.58 -18.86
N VAL A 267 -5.12 7.65 -18.61
CA VAL A 267 -3.99 8.06 -19.43
C VAL A 267 -2.80 8.48 -18.56
N CYS A 268 -1.60 8.49 -19.12
CA CYS A 268 -0.41 8.80 -18.36
C CYS A 268 -0.27 10.32 -18.18
N ARG A 269 -0.20 10.79 -16.93
CA ARG A 269 -0.11 12.22 -16.59
C ARG A 269 0.94 12.47 -15.52
N PRO A 270 1.45 13.71 -15.40
CA PRO A 270 2.27 14.07 -14.26
C PRO A 270 1.46 14.07 -12.95
N GLY A 271 2.15 13.87 -11.82
CA GLY A 271 1.57 14.03 -10.48
C GLY A 271 1.03 15.44 -10.22
N LEU A 272 0.11 15.54 -9.26
CA LEU A 272 -0.50 16.81 -8.83
C LEU A 272 0.45 17.64 -7.96
N VAL A 273 1.23 17.00 -7.09
CA VAL A 273 2.17 17.63 -6.17
C VAL A 273 3.62 17.27 -6.52
N TYR A 274 3.92 15.99 -6.78
CA TYR A 274 5.23 15.54 -7.26
C TYR A 274 5.21 15.46 -8.79
N LYS A 275 5.65 16.55 -9.45
CA LYS A 275 5.47 16.74 -10.90
C LYS A 275 6.29 15.76 -11.74
N GLU A 276 7.36 15.23 -11.19
CA GLU A 276 8.20 14.21 -11.79
C GLU A 276 7.57 12.81 -11.75
N ALA A 277 6.60 12.57 -10.86
CA ALA A 277 5.83 11.34 -10.87
C ALA A 277 5.03 11.22 -12.16
N ARG A 278 4.88 9.99 -12.65
CA ARG A 278 3.98 9.66 -13.75
C ARG A 278 2.92 8.68 -13.29
N VAL A 279 1.67 9.04 -13.53
CA VAL A 279 0.52 8.39 -12.93
C VAL A 279 -0.61 8.17 -13.95
N CYS A 280 -1.36 7.11 -13.77
CA CYS A 280 -2.51 6.73 -14.56
C CYS A 280 -3.76 7.44 -14.04
N ARG A 281 -4.08 8.58 -14.66
CA ARG A 281 -5.20 9.44 -14.28
C ARG A 281 -6.37 9.26 -15.22
N LYS A 282 -7.57 9.18 -14.66
CA LYS A 282 -8.82 9.19 -15.41
C LYS A 282 -9.09 10.57 -16.02
N VAL A 283 -9.31 10.63 -17.33
CA VAL A 283 -9.67 11.85 -18.06
C VAL A 283 -11.18 12.04 -18.01
N GLY A 284 -11.64 13.28 -17.83
CA GLY A 284 -13.06 13.61 -17.82
C GLY A 284 -13.76 13.41 -16.48
N GLU A 285 -13.05 12.97 -15.44
CA GLU A 285 -13.41 13.38 -14.09
C GLU A 285 -13.27 14.90 -14.04
N LYS A 286 -14.41 15.61 -14.00
CA LYS A 286 -14.41 16.92 -13.33
C LYS A 286 -13.78 16.65 -11.98
N GLU A 287 -12.74 17.41 -11.63
CA GLU A 287 -12.36 17.52 -10.23
C GLU A 287 -13.66 17.69 -9.45
N ILE A 288 -13.92 16.84 -8.47
CA ILE A 288 -14.98 17.09 -7.50
C ILE A 288 -14.45 18.24 -6.63
N SER A 289 -14.20 19.39 -7.25
CA SER A 289 -14.01 20.67 -6.64
C SER A 289 -15.38 21.36 -6.68
N ASP A 290 -15.83 21.69 -5.47
CA ASP A 290 -16.84 22.69 -5.16
C ASP A 290 -18.34 22.37 -5.33
N ALA A 291 -18.76 21.19 -5.80
CA ALA A 291 -20.20 20.89 -5.97
C ALA A 291 -20.90 20.17 -4.80
N MET A 292 -20.20 19.79 -3.72
CA MET A 292 -20.81 19.06 -2.58
C MET A 292 -20.57 19.68 -1.20
N VAL A 293 -20.14 20.94 -1.12
CA VAL A 293 -19.91 21.64 0.16
C VAL A 293 -21.14 22.45 0.62
N LEU A 294 -22.28 22.39 -0.09
CA LEU A 294 -23.49 23.16 0.28
C LEU A 294 -24.81 22.37 0.21
N ALA A 295 -24.80 21.06 0.38
CA ALA A 295 -26.02 20.32 0.66
C ALA A 295 -25.77 19.32 1.79
N ASP A 296 -26.53 19.49 2.87
CA ASP A 296 -26.63 18.65 4.07
C ASP A 296 -25.63 18.96 5.21
N LEU A 297 -25.81 20.16 5.79
CA LEU A 297 -26.02 20.32 7.23
C LEU A 297 -27.53 20.46 7.49
#